data_AF-A0A6A2YDW1-F1
#
_entry.id   AF-A0A6A2YDW1-F1
#
_cell.length_a   1.000
_cell.length_b   1.000
_cell.length_c   1.000
_cell.angle_alpha   90.00
_cell.angle_beta   90.00
_cell.angle_gamma   90.00
#
_symmetry.space_group_name_H-M   'P 1'
#
loop_
_entity.id
_entity.type
_entity.pdbx_description
1 polymer ?
#
loop_
_entity_poly.entity_id
_entity_poly.type
_entity_poly.pdbx_seq_one_letter_code
_entity_poly.pdbx_strand_id
1 'polypeptide(L)'
;MTVTVDNNSSNDPVVKYLKQIVNLWDGSLLDAQFLHMRCVTHILNLVVKDGLKDVDDFIMKVRVVVKYVRSSPVRLQKFRSCVKEENINNKTLVCLDIETRWNSTYCMLKSTLVFRNAFKYMKTKCVPYS
;
A
#
# COMPACT_ATOMS: atom_id res chain seq x y z
N MET A 1 17.51 -11.35 27.76
CA MET A 1 17.01 -12.21 26.66
C MET A 1 16.36 -11.31 25.63
N THR A 2 16.71 -11.45 24.36
CA THR A 2 16.13 -10.64 23.28
C THR A 2 15.56 -11.60 22.25
N VAL A 3 14.28 -11.40 21.89
CA VAL A 3 13.58 -12.25 20.92
C VAL A 3 13.15 -11.37 19.75
N THR A 4 13.62 -11.71 18.56
CA THR A 4 13.21 -11.05 17.31
C THR A 4 12.17 -11.90 16.60
N VAL A 5 10.98 -11.34 16.40
CA VAL A 5 9.91 -11.95 15.61
C VAL A 5 9.68 -11.14 14.34
N ASP A 6 9.25 -11.79 13.26
CA ASP A 6 8.85 -11.08 12.05
C ASP A 6 7.54 -10.31 12.28
N ASN A 7 7.26 -9.36 11.40
CA ASN A 7 6.14 -8.43 11.53
C ASN A 7 4.81 -9.07 11.14
N ASN A 8 4.41 -10.09 11.88
CA ASN A 8 3.19 -10.86 11.67
C ASN A 8 2.36 -10.92 12.97
N SER A 9 1.07 -10.59 12.89
CA SER A 9 0.15 -10.65 14.03
C SER A 9 0.00 -12.06 14.61
N SER A 10 0.33 -13.10 13.84
CA SER A 10 0.40 -14.48 14.34
C SER A 10 1.41 -14.68 15.47
N ASN A 11 2.35 -13.74 15.67
CA ASN A 11 3.35 -13.82 16.73
C ASN A 11 2.85 -13.26 18.07
N ASP A 12 1.73 -12.53 18.10
CA ASP A 12 1.19 -11.92 19.32
C ASP A 12 0.91 -12.94 20.45
N PRO A 13 0.35 -14.14 20.19
CA PRO A 13 0.14 -15.16 21.22
C PRO A 13 1.45 -15.71 21.79
N VAL A 14 2.47 -15.89 20.94
CA VAL A 14 3.79 -16.40 21.34
C VAL A 14 4.49 -15.38 22.23
N VAL A 15 4.45 -14.10 21.84
CA VAL A 15 4.97 -13.00 22.66
C VAL A 15 4.28 -12.95 24.02
N LYS A 16 2.95 -13.11 24.06
CA LYS A 16 2.18 -13.11 25.31
C LYS A 16 2.60 -14.26 26.24
N TYR A 17 2.78 -15.45 25.69
CA TYR A 17 3.25 -16.61 26.44
C TYR A 17 4.68 -16.40 26.96
N LEU A 18 5.59 -15.88 26.13
CA LEU A 18 6.95 -15.57 26.55
C LEU A 18 7.00 -14.54 27.67
N LYS A 19 6.16 -13.49 27.62
CA LYS A 19 6.03 -12.52 28.72
C LYS A 19 5.65 -13.19 30.03
N GLN A 20 4.68 -14.12 30.01
CA GLN A 20 4.28 -14.85 31.21
C GLN A 20 5.44 -15.65 31.81
N ILE A 21 6.24 -16.32 30.98
CA ILE A 21 7.42 -17.07 31.45
C ILE A 21 8.48 -16.14 32.05
N VAL A 22 8.81 -15.05 31.37
CA VAL A 22 9.86 -14.12 31.82
C VAL A 22 9.51 -13.45 33.13
N ASN A 23 8.22 -13.17 33.36
CA ASN A 23 7.74 -12.60 34.62
C ASN A 23 7.85 -13.56 35.82
N LEU A 24 7.98 -14.87 35.58
CA LEU A 24 8.20 -15.86 36.64
C LEU A 24 9.69 -15.98 37.04
N TRP A 25 10.60 -15.33 36.32
CA TRP A 25 12.04 -15.38 36.62
C TRP A 25 12.41 -14.33 37.66
N ASP A 26 13.22 -14.73 38.64
CA ASP A 26 13.78 -13.83 39.64
C ASP A 26 14.76 -12.85 38.95
N GLY A 27 14.47 -11.54 39.02
CA GLY A 27 15.20 -10.51 38.27
C GLY A 27 14.51 -10.00 36.99
N SER A 28 13.21 -10.25 36.80
CA SER A 28 12.47 -9.62 35.70
C SER A 28 12.47 -8.08 35.86
N LEU A 29 13.06 -7.39 34.89
CA LEU A 29 13.10 -5.93 34.85
C LEU A 29 11.81 -5.40 34.21
N LEU A 30 11.11 -4.52 34.93
CA LEU A 30 9.97 -3.76 34.41
C LEU A 30 8.90 -4.65 33.76
N ASP A 31 8.56 -5.77 34.40
CA ASP A 31 7.48 -6.69 33.97
C ASP A 31 7.61 -7.16 32.50
N ALA A 32 8.85 -7.38 32.05
CA ALA A 32 9.18 -7.78 30.68
C ALA A 32 8.60 -6.84 29.59
N GLN A 33 8.38 -5.56 29.91
CA GLN A 33 7.73 -4.60 29.01
C GLN A 33 8.46 -4.43 27.66
N PHE A 34 9.79 -4.57 27.65
CA PHE A 34 10.64 -4.44 26.47
C PHE A 34 10.85 -5.74 25.70
N LEU A 35 10.24 -6.85 26.13
CA LEU A 35 10.31 -8.13 25.43
C LEU A 35 9.66 -8.07 24.03
N HIS A 36 8.74 -7.13 23.84
CA HIS A 36 8.09 -6.87 22.56
C HIS A 36 8.01 -5.38 22.30
N MET A 37 8.87 -4.89 21.41
CA MET A 37 8.78 -3.55 20.85
C MET A 37 8.45 -3.63 19.36
N ARG A 38 7.51 -2.79 18.93
CA ARG A 38 7.21 -2.63 17.50
C ARG A 38 8.40 -1.97 16.81
N CYS A 39 8.83 -2.50 15.68
CA CYS A 39 9.87 -1.85 14.89
C CYS A 39 9.38 -0.50 14.35
N VAL A 40 10.31 0.44 14.11
CA VAL A 40 9.99 1.77 13.55
C VAL A 40 9.22 1.64 12.23
N THR A 41 9.58 0.68 11.39
CA THR A 41 8.85 0.38 10.14
C THR A 41 7.38 0.02 10.38
N HIS A 42 7.08 -0.72 11.44
CA HIS A 42 5.70 -1.06 11.82
C HIS A 42 4.95 0.17 12.31
N ILE A 43 5.58 0.99 13.16
CA ILE A 43 4.99 2.25 13.66
C ILE A 43 4.67 3.18 12.48
N LEU A 44 5.61 3.36 11.55
CA LEU A 44 5.40 4.14 10.33
C LEU A 44 4.25 3.60 9.48
N ASN A 45 4.16 2.27 9.29
CA ASN A 45 3.06 1.66 8.56
C ASN A 45 1.71 1.91 9.24
N LEU A 46 1.63 1.90 10.58
CA LEU A 46 0.40 2.24 11.30
C LEU A 46 0.02 3.71 11.12
N VAL A 47 0.96 4.63 11.30
CA VAL A 47 0.71 6.08 11.16
C VAL A 47 0.27 6.42 9.74
N VAL A 48 0.97 5.89 8.73
CA VAL A 48 0.63 6.13 7.32
C VAL A 48 -0.74 5.53 7.00
N LYS A 49 -1.03 4.30 7.44
CA LYS A 49 -2.35 3.70 7.22
C LYS A 49 -3.48 4.50 7.83
N ASP A 50 -3.27 5.05 9.03
CA ASP A 50 -4.27 5.88 9.68
C ASP A 50 -4.52 7.16 8.89
N GLY A 51 -3.47 7.87 8.48
CA GLY A 51 -3.61 9.07 7.63
C GLY A 51 -4.17 8.79 6.23
N LEU A 52 -3.99 7.59 5.67
CA LEU A 52 -4.61 7.22 4.40
C LEU A 52 -6.13 7.05 4.50
N LYS A 53 -6.70 6.81 5.69
CA LYS A 53 -8.16 6.68 5.87
C LYS A 53 -8.90 7.95 5.50
N ASP A 54 -8.32 9.11 5.80
CA ASP A 54 -8.92 10.43 5.50
C ASP A 54 -9.10 10.68 4.00
N VAL A 55 -8.35 9.95 3.16
CA VAL A 55 -8.37 10.06 1.71
C VAL A 55 -8.74 8.74 1.02
N ASP A 56 -9.30 7.78 1.76
CA ASP A 56 -9.57 6.42 1.26
C ASP A 56 -10.54 6.45 0.06
N ASP A 57 -11.56 7.30 0.08
CA ASP A 57 -12.47 7.52 -1.03
C ASP A 57 -11.76 7.91 -2.33
N PHE A 58 -10.73 8.77 -2.22
CA PHE A 58 -9.92 9.17 -3.37
C PHE A 58 -9.04 8.01 -3.85
N ILE A 59 -8.42 7.28 -2.92
CA ILE A 59 -7.60 6.12 -3.22
C ILE A 59 -8.43 5.04 -3.93
N MET A 60 -9.64 4.76 -3.45
CA MET A 60 -10.58 3.83 -4.08
C MET A 60 -10.92 4.23 -5.53
N LYS A 61 -11.19 5.52 -5.78
CA LYS A 61 -11.46 6.01 -7.15
C LYS A 61 -10.25 5.78 -8.07
N VAL A 62 -9.05 6.07 -7.61
CA VAL A 62 -7.82 5.80 -8.37
C VAL A 62 -7.64 4.30 -8.60
N ARG A 63 -7.86 3.48 -7.57
CA ARG A 63 -7.77 2.01 -7.63
C ARG A 63 -8.71 1.44 -8.68
N VAL A 64 -9.96 1.93 -8.75
CA VAL A 64 -10.95 1.52 -9.77
C VAL A 64 -10.47 1.84 -11.18
N VAL A 65 -9.94 3.05 -11.41
CA VAL A 65 -9.44 3.47 -12.73
C VAL A 65 -8.22 2.65 -13.16
N VAL A 66 -7.27 2.41 -12.25
CA VAL A 66 -6.11 1.56 -12.51
C VAL A 66 -6.53 0.13 -12.80
N LYS A 67 -7.46 -0.42 -12.00
CA LYS A 67 -8.02 -1.76 -12.20
C LYS A 67 -8.70 -1.86 -13.56
N TYR A 68 -9.46 -0.85 -13.99
CA TYR A 68 -10.08 -0.80 -15.32
C TYR A 68 -9.06 -0.88 -16.45
N VAL A 69 -8.00 -0.06 -16.41
CA VAL A 69 -6.95 -0.08 -17.45
C VAL A 69 -6.25 -1.43 -17.50
N ARG A 70 -6.03 -2.06 -16.34
CA ARG A 70 -5.31 -3.33 -16.21
C ARG A 70 -6.19 -4.56 -16.42
N SER A 71 -7.52 -4.42 -16.50
CA SER A 71 -8.43 -5.57 -16.52
C SER A 71 -8.37 -6.38 -17.81
N SER A 72 -7.82 -5.83 -18.91
CA SER A 72 -7.59 -6.58 -20.15
C SER A 72 -6.41 -6.02 -20.95
N PRO A 73 -5.75 -6.87 -21.77
CA PRO A 73 -4.68 -6.42 -22.66
C PRO A 73 -5.13 -5.32 -23.62
N VAL A 74 -6.37 -5.38 -24.11
CA VAL A 74 -6.95 -4.38 -25.03
C VAL A 74 -7.07 -3.01 -24.36
N ARG A 75 -7.58 -2.96 -23.12
CA ARG A 75 -7.69 -1.69 -22.37
C ARG A 75 -6.31 -1.12 -22.05
N LEU A 76 -5.36 -1.97 -21.67
CA LEU A 76 -3.98 -1.55 -21.42
C LEU A 76 -3.32 -1.02 -22.69
N GLN A 77 -3.55 -1.65 -23.85
CA GLN A 77 -3.04 -1.17 -25.14
C GLN A 77 -3.65 0.17 -25.51
N LYS A 78 -4.97 0.34 -25.35
CA LYS A 78 -5.65 1.63 -25.58
C LYS A 78 -5.06 2.73 -24.70
N PHE A 79 -4.81 2.43 -23.42
CA PHE A 79 -4.14 3.36 -22.51
C PHE A 79 -2.72 3.71 -22.96
N ARG A 80 -1.92 2.72 -23.36
CA ARG A 80 -0.57 2.95 -23.92
C ARG A 80 -0.59 3.85 -25.14
N SER A 81 -1.59 3.72 -26.01
CA SER A 81 -1.76 4.65 -27.13
C SER A 81 -2.02 6.07 -26.62
N CYS A 82 -2.90 6.25 -25.63
CA CYS A 82 -3.14 7.57 -25.02
C CYS A 82 -1.87 8.18 -24.39
N VAL A 83 -1.03 7.35 -23.74
CA VAL A 83 0.27 7.78 -23.18
C VAL A 83 1.22 8.29 -24.26
N LYS A 84 1.24 7.62 -25.43
CA LYS A 84 2.05 8.05 -26.59
C LYS A 84 1.55 9.36 -27.20
N GLU A 85 0.23 9.52 -27.35
CA GLU A 85 -0.38 10.75 -27.89
C GLU A 85 -0.10 11.97 -26.99
N GLU A 86 -0.10 11.77 -25.67
CA GLU A 86 0.24 12.81 -24.68
C GLU A 86 1.76 13.01 -24.51
N ASN A 87 2.58 12.33 -25.33
CA ASN A 87 4.04 12.41 -25.35
C ASN A 87 4.69 12.20 -23.96
N ILE A 88 4.10 11.32 -23.15
CA ILE A 88 4.59 11.04 -21.80
C ILE A 88 5.78 10.07 -21.89
N ASN A 89 6.98 10.60 -21.71
CA ASN A 89 8.24 9.86 -21.75
C ASN A 89 8.51 9.05 -20.45
N ASN A 90 7.53 8.27 -19.99
CA ASN A 90 7.70 7.37 -18.85
C ASN A 90 7.49 5.91 -19.28
N LYS A 91 8.52 5.07 -19.07
CA LYS A 91 8.51 3.64 -19.41
C LYS A 91 7.75 2.78 -18.39
N THR A 92 7.43 3.33 -17.22
CA THR A 92 6.69 2.60 -16.18
C THR A 92 5.23 2.42 -16.60
N LEU A 93 4.59 1.35 -16.12
CA LEU A 93 3.16 1.15 -16.28
C LEU A 93 2.43 1.52 -14.99
N VAL A 94 1.13 1.78 -15.10
CA VAL A 94 0.26 1.90 -13.92
C VAL A 94 0.26 0.58 -13.15
N CYS A 95 0.49 0.66 -11.85
CA CYS A 95 0.50 -0.47 -10.93
C CYS A 95 -0.72 -0.42 -10.00
N LEU A 96 -1.32 -1.57 -9.74
CA LEU A 96 -2.37 -1.71 -8.73
C LEU A 96 -1.69 -1.89 -7.36
N ASP A 97 -2.23 -1.26 -6.33
CA ASP A 97 -1.71 -1.39 -4.97
C ASP A 97 -2.12 -2.71 -4.31
N ILE A 98 -1.45 -3.01 -3.20
CA ILE A 98 -1.77 -4.04 -2.23
C ILE A 98 -2.24 -3.31 -0.98
N GLU A 99 -3.53 -3.40 -0.67
CA GLU A 99 -4.20 -2.59 0.36
C GLU A 99 -3.53 -2.70 1.74
N THR A 100 -2.92 -3.84 2.04
CA THR A 100 -2.23 -4.06 3.32
C THR A 100 -0.85 -3.38 3.40
N ARG A 101 -0.33 -2.80 2.31
CA ARG A 101 1.03 -2.26 2.18
C ARG A 101 1.05 -0.82 1.65
N TRP A 102 1.26 0.16 2.54
CA TRP A 102 1.21 1.59 2.20
C TRP A 102 2.15 2.01 1.07
N ASN A 103 3.33 1.38 0.98
CA ASN A 103 4.33 1.69 -0.05
C ASN A 103 3.80 1.37 -1.45
N SER A 104 2.97 0.34 -1.59
CA SER A 104 2.33 -0.01 -2.86
C SER A 104 1.26 1.00 -3.26
N THR A 105 0.47 1.50 -2.31
CA THR A 105 -0.50 2.59 -2.52
C THR A 105 0.21 3.86 -2.96
N TYR A 106 1.32 4.22 -2.30
CA TYR A 106 2.17 5.33 -2.73
C TYR A 106 2.66 5.16 -4.18
N CYS A 107 3.17 3.99 -4.55
CA CYS A 107 3.61 3.71 -5.92
C CYS A 107 2.46 3.84 -6.94
N MET A 108 1.27 3.35 -6.62
CA MET A 108 0.07 3.49 -7.46
C MET A 108 -0.27 4.97 -7.68
N LEU A 109 -0.36 5.75 -6.60
CA LEU A 109 -0.70 7.18 -6.66
C LEU A 109 0.36 7.99 -7.41
N LYS A 110 1.65 7.70 -7.17
CA LYS A 110 2.76 8.35 -7.87
C LYS A 110 2.71 8.07 -9.38
N SER A 111 2.47 6.81 -9.76
CA SER A 111 2.35 6.41 -11.17
C SER A 111 1.13 7.04 -11.83
N THR A 112 -0.04 7.02 -11.18
CA THR A 112 -1.27 7.61 -11.75
C THR A 112 -1.17 9.11 -11.94
N LEU A 113 -0.42 9.81 -11.08
CA LEU A 113 -0.18 11.24 -11.22
C LEU A 113 0.64 11.55 -12.48
N VAL A 114 1.67 10.75 -12.80
CA VAL A 114 2.42 10.89 -14.06
C VAL A 114 1.51 10.74 -15.27
N PHE A 115 0.59 9.77 -15.23
CA PHE A 115 -0.31 9.48 -16.35
C PHE A 115 -1.63 10.24 -16.31
N ARG A 116 -1.74 11.30 -15.50
CA ARG A 116 -3.00 12.05 -15.30
C ARG A 116 -3.62 12.52 -16.62
N ASN A 117 -2.81 13.03 -17.55
CA ASN A 117 -3.30 13.51 -18.84
C ASN A 117 -3.76 12.35 -19.73
N ALA A 118 -3.03 11.23 -19.76
CA ALA A 118 -3.44 10.04 -20.48
C ALA A 118 -4.77 9.47 -19.97
N PHE A 119 -5.02 9.49 -18.65
CA PHE A 119 -6.32 9.11 -18.08
C PHE A 119 -7.46 10.05 -18.50
N LYS A 120 -7.22 11.37 -18.51
CA LYS A 120 -8.19 12.36 -18.99
C LYS A 120 -8.53 12.13 -20.47
N TYR A 121 -7.50 11.92 -21.30
CA TYR A 121 -7.65 11.68 -22.73
C TYR A 121 -8.35 10.34 -23.03
N MET A 122 -8.06 9.29 -22.25
CA MET A 122 -8.76 8.01 -22.37
C MET A 122 -10.25 8.14 -22.06
N LYS A 123 -10.64 9.02 -21.12
CA LYS A 123 -12.05 9.32 -20.83
C LYS A 123 -12.72 9.97 -22.04
N THR A 124 -12.12 10.97 -22.66
CA THR A 124 -12.71 11.69 -23.80
C THR A 124 -12.83 10.82 -25.06
N LYS A 125 -11.87 9.93 -25.33
CA LYS A 125 -11.95 8.92 -26.43
C LYS A 125 -12.86 7.71 -26.15
N CYS A 126 -13.44 7.60 -24.96
CA CYS A 126 -14.36 6.51 -24.58
C CYS A 126 -15.81 6.99 -24.39
N VAL A 127 -16.15 8.23 -24.73
CA VAL A 127 -17.55 8.68 -24.85
C VAL A 127 -17.94 8.60 -26.33
N PRO A 128 -18.66 7.55 -26.77
CA PRO A 128 -19.34 7.62 -28.06
C PRO A 128 -20.63 8.43 -27.83
N TYR A 129 -20.63 9.70 -28.24
CA TYR A 129 -21.77 10.63 -28.34
C TYR A 129 -22.71 10.75 -27.11
N SER A 130 -22.94 12.00 -26.71
CA SER A 130 -24.11 12.43 -25.93
C SER A 130 -25.41 11.75 -26.36
#